data_AF-A0A845A8J3-F1
#
_entry.id   AF-A0A845A8J3-F1
#
_cell.length_a   1.000
_cell.length_b   1.000
_cell.length_c   1.000
_cell.angle_alpha   90.00
_cell.angle_beta   90.00
_cell.angle_gamma   90.00
#
_symmetry.space_group_name_H-M   'P 1'
#
loop_
_entity.id
_entity.type
_entity.pdbx_description
1 polymer ?
#
loop_
_entity_poly.entity_id
_entity_poly.type
_entity_poly.pdbx_seq_one_letter_code
_entity_poly.pdbx_strand_id
1 'polypeptide(L)'
;MDVTAKFAAEAERLRAAGVVGRGGRLRDLFDHLVSRGPDGHPMTQDEIAREVFRQDETDADDATVRVYIHRLRKKIDNFYAMDTDIERGWRIALPSGTYALRLETDPEFAPTVRSRWGMPALLGSVITAAVMALVFAFVQRPAFPNAIWQPLAHSDRPVLLVIGDYYLFGEIDPVRPEYGRLIRDFRVNGPEGLAALQQSEPARYGNAEDVGLNYLPFSSAYALRELLPMLSEAGKDVTVIAGSSVKPDMLNYFDVVYVGLLSGMHVLEEQTFRTSGFKVGESYDELTDRRSGRAYISNEARSLTSPAFYEDYAYLARYTAPTGAAIIVVASERDTGLRAVSPVVAGADLPDGLADVSPQGSFEALIAVTGQQGADLSHRTLIVRARP
;
A
#
# COMPACT_ATOMS: atom_id res chain seq x y z
N MET A 1 50.75 -13.49 -46.79
CA MET A 1 50.66 -12.65 -45.58
C MET A 1 50.01 -13.48 -44.50
N ASP A 2 50.72 -13.72 -43.40
CA ASP A 2 50.33 -14.70 -42.39
C ASP A 2 49.19 -14.16 -41.50
N VAL A 3 47.98 -14.75 -41.62
CA VAL A 3 46.78 -14.40 -40.82
C VAL A 3 47.06 -14.59 -39.34
N THR A 4 47.89 -15.57 -38.99
CA THR A 4 48.30 -15.89 -37.62
C THR A 4 49.10 -14.76 -36.99
N ALA A 5 50.05 -14.19 -37.74
CA ALA A 5 50.86 -13.06 -37.27
C ALA A 5 50.01 -11.80 -37.02
N LYS A 6 49.00 -11.55 -37.88
CA LYS A 6 48.08 -10.42 -37.71
C LYS A 6 47.15 -10.61 -36.51
N PHE A 7 46.61 -11.81 -36.34
CA PHE A 7 45.78 -12.16 -35.18
C PHE A 7 46.56 -12.02 -33.86
N ALA A 8 47.80 -12.49 -33.81
CA ALA A 8 48.65 -12.35 -32.63
C ALA A 8 48.95 -10.88 -32.30
N ALA A 9 49.26 -10.06 -33.31
CA ALA A 9 49.51 -8.63 -33.13
C ALA A 9 48.27 -7.88 -32.59
N GLU A 10 47.09 -8.21 -33.10
CA GLU A 10 45.84 -7.57 -32.66
C GLU A 10 45.42 -8.05 -31.26
N ALA A 11 45.68 -9.32 -30.93
CA ALA A 11 45.49 -9.81 -29.57
C ALA A 11 46.40 -9.06 -28.58
N GLU A 12 47.67 -8.84 -28.90
CA GLU A 12 48.59 -8.04 -28.07
C GLU A 12 48.12 -6.60 -27.90
N ARG A 13 47.53 -5.98 -28.93
CA ARG A 13 46.94 -4.65 -28.82
C ARG A 13 45.82 -4.62 -27.79
N LEU A 14 44.89 -5.56 -27.83
CA LEU A 14 43.79 -5.66 -26.84
C LEU A 14 44.32 -5.87 -25.42
N ARG A 15 45.45 -6.59 -25.27
CA ARG A 15 46.14 -6.77 -23.98
C ARG A 15 46.75 -5.45 -23.50
N ALA A 16 47.49 -4.75 -24.35
CA ALA A 16 48.15 -3.48 -24.04
C ALA A 16 47.17 -2.35 -23.74
N ALA A 17 46.03 -2.32 -24.45
CA ALA A 17 44.93 -1.39 -24.22
C ALA A 17 44.14 -1.69 -22.93
N GLY A 18 44.42 -2.82 -22.26
CA GLY A 18 43.78 -3.17 -20.99
C GLY A 18 42.32 -3.59 -21.11
N VAL A 19 41.83 -3.94 -22.31
CA VAL A 19 40.43 -4.33 -22.57
C VAL A 19 40.00 -5.43 -21.61
N VAL A 20 40.82 -6.48 -21.47
CA VAL A 20 40.52 -7.64 -20.62
C VAL A 20 41.04 -7.53 -19.18
N GLY A 21 41.64 -6.39 -18.81
CA GLY A 21 42.28 -6.17 -17.51
C GLY A 21 43.68 -6.78 -17.39
N ARG A 22 44.39 -6.48 -16.29
CA ARG A 22 45.75 -6.96 -16.01
C ARG A 22 45.83 -8.40 -15.47
N GLY A 23 44.69 -9.01 -15.12
CA GLY A 23 44.61 -10.39 -14.62
C GLY A 23 43.18 -10.81 -14.25
N GLY A 24 43.01 -12.08 -13.88
CA GLY A 24 41.75 -12.66 -13.44
C GLY A 24 41.00 -13.43 -14.53
N ARG A 25 39.88 -14.05 -14.15
CA ARG A 25 39.14 -15.02 -14.99
C ARG A 25 38.78 -14.55 -16.40
N LEU A 26 38.48 -13.25 -16.60
CA LEU A 26 38.18 -12.69 -17.92
C LEU A 26 39.42 -12.64 -18.81
N ARG A 27 40.59 -12.36 -18.23
CA ARG A 27 41.87 -12.38 -18.91
C ARG A 27 42.28 -13.79 -19.27
N ASP A 28 42.12 -14.73 -18.34
CA ASP A 28 42.42 -16.15 -18.55
C ASP A 28 41.58 -16.72 -19.70
N LEU A 29 40.29 -16.39 -19.75
CA LEU A 29 39.39 -16.76 -20.86
C LEU A 29 39.86 -16.20 -22.20
N PHE A 30 40.21 -14.91 -22.24
CA PHE A 30 40.70 -14.29 -23.47
C PHE A 30 42.01 -14.93 -23.95
N ASP A 31 42.97 -15.12 -23.05
CA ASP A 31 44.27 -15.71 -23.39
C ASP A 31 44.12 -17.17 -23.85
N HIS A 32 43.18 -17.92 -23.25
CA HIS A 32 42.86 -19.27 -23.70
C HIS A 32 42.30 -19.29 -25.12
N LEU A 33 41.33 -18.43 -25.42
CA LEU A 33 40.75 -18.32 -26.76
C LEU A 33 41.76 -17.81 -27.81
N VAL A 34 42.69 -16.94 -27.43
CA VAL A 34 43.78 -16.49 -28.30
C VAL A 34 44.77 -17.63 -28.59
N SER A 35 45.06 -18.49 -27.61
CA SER A 35 46.00 -19.62 -27.80
C SER A 35 45.51 -20.65 -28.82
N ARG A 36 44.20 -20.73 -29.05
CA ARG A 36 43.55 -21.57 -30.08
C ARG A 36 43.74 -21.05 -31.51
N GLY A 37 44.14 -19.78 -31.67
CA GLY A 37 44.39 -19.14 -32.96
C GLY A 37 43.13 -18.75 -33.75
N PRO A 38 43.29 -18.06 -34.90
CA PRO A 38 42.18 -17.51 -35.70
C PRO A 38 41.30 -18.60 -36.36
N ASP A 39 41.86 -19.78 -36.58
CA ASP A 39 41.20 -20.95 -37.17
C ASP A 39 40.79 -22.00 -36.13
N GLY A 40 40.86 -21.66 -34.83
CA GLY A 40 40.44 -22.55 -33.74
C GLY A 40 39.00 -23.02 -33.89
N HIS A 41 38.75 -24.30 -33.58
CA HIS A 41 37.39 -24.82 -33.49
C HIS A 41 36.66 -24.15 -32.31
N PRO A 42 35.37 -23.77 -32.47
CA PRO A 42 34.57 -23.25 -31.37
C PRO A 42 34.55 -24.23 -30.21
N MET A 43 34.86 -23.75 -29.01
CA MET A 43 34.75 -24.57 -27.80
C MET A 43 33.30 -24.76 -27.39
N THR A 44 33.00 -25.79 -26.60
CA THR A 44 31.71 -25.90 -25.90
C THR A 44 31.77 -25.19 -24.54
N GLN A 45 30.61 -24.96 -23.90
CA GLN A 45 30.57 -24.35 -22.57
C GLN A 45 31.29 -25.22 -21.52
N ASP A 46 31.12 -26.53 -21.59
CA ASP A 46 31.73 -27.49 -20.67
C ASP A 46 33.26 -27.55 -20.83
N GLU A 47 33.77 -27.40 -22.05
CA GLU A 47 35.20 -27.28 -22.30
C GLU A 47 35.78 -26.01 -21.68
N ILE A 48 35.07 -24.88 -21.76
CA ILE A 48 35.53 -23.62 -21.15
C ILE A 48 35.48 -23.69 -19.62
N ALA A 49 34.42 -24.27 -19.06
CA ALA A 49 34.30 -24.48 -17.61
C ALA A 49 35.47 -25.30 -17.05
N ARG A 50 35.86 -26.38 -17.73
CA ARG A 50 36.97 -27.24 -17.33
C ARG A 50 38.34 -26.61 -17.61
N GLU A 51 38.60 -26.16 -18.84
CA GLU A 51 39.93 -25.73 -19.27
C GLU A 51 40.31 -24.34 -18.72
N VAL A 52 39.35 -23.42 -18.57
CA VAL A 52 39.60 -22.03 -18.15
C VAL A 52 39.24 -21.81 -16.69
N PHE A 53 38.06 -22.26 -16.28
CA PHE A 53 37.56 -22.00 -14.92
C PHE A 53 37.95 -23.09 -13.91
N ARG A 54 38.56 -24.20 -14.36
CA ARG A 54 38.95 -25.37 -13.54
C ARG A 54 37.81 -25.89 -12.68
N GLN A 55 36.60 -25.92 -13.25
CA GLN A 55 35.42 -26.53 -12.62
C GLN A 55 35.30 -27.99 -13.06
N ASP A 56 34.98 -28.87 -12.11
CA ASP A 56 34.67 -30.27 -12.41
C ASP A 56 33.32 -30.39 -13.13
N GLU A 57 33.08 -31.49 -13.88
CA GLU A 57 31.85 -31.67 -14.69
C GLU A 57 30.55 -31.57 -13.86
N THR A 58 30.61 -31.85 -12.56
CA THR A 58 29.48 -31.72 -11.63
C THR A 58 29.22 -30.29 -11.13
N ASP A 59 30.19 -29.37 -11.29
CA ASP A 59 30.15 -27.98 -10.82
C ASP A 59 30.22 -26.94 -11.98
N ALA A 60 30.11 -27.39 -13.23
CA ALA A 60 30.13 -26.56 -14.42
C ALA A 60 28.83 -25.72 -14.51
N ASP A 61 28.80 -24.60 -13.80
CA ASP A 61 27.68 -23.66 -13.87
C ASP A 61 27.72 -22.88 -15.19
N ASP A 62 26.91 -23.33 -16.15
CA ASP A 62 26.72 -22.77 -17.50
C ASP A 62 26.44 -21.25 -17.46
N ALA A 63 25.81 -20.75 -16.39
CA ALA A 63 25.57 -19.34 -16.19
C ALA A 63 26.87 -18.51 -16.11
N THR A 64 27.92 -19.04 -15.48
CA THR A 64 29.20 -18.32 -15.31
C THR A 64 29.92 -18.15 -16.66
N VAL A 65 30.01 -19.22 -17.46
CA VAL A 65 30.67 -19.17 -18.78
C VAL A 65 29.97 -18.16 -19.70
N ARG A 66 28.64 -18.19 -19.77
CA ARG A 66 27.85 -17.25 -20.60
C ARG A 66 28.07 -15.80 -20.19
N VAL A 67 28.11 -15.51 -18.88
CA VAL A 67 28.35 -14.16 -18.36
C VAL A 67 29.73 -13.65 -18.75
N TYR A 68 30.78 -14.47 -18.61
CA TYR A 68 32.15 -14.05 -18.95
C TYR A 68 32.35 -13.88 -20.46
N ILE A 69 31.73 -14.73 -21.29
CA ILE A 69 31.74 -14.56 -22.75
C ILE A 69 31.00 -13.29 -23.17
N HIS A 70 29.83 -13.01 -22.59
CA HIS A 70 29.10 -11.79 -22.87
C HIS A 70 29.90 -10.54 -22.47
N ARG A 71 30.54 -10.57 -21.29
CA ARG A 71 31.43 -9.49 -20.84
C ARG A 71 32.62 -9.31 -21.77
N LEU A 72 33.26 -10.39 -22.21
CA LEU A 72 34.39 -10.35 -23.14
C LEU A 72 33.98 -9.71 -24.48
N ARG A 73 32.88 -10.18 -25.06
CA ARG A 73 32.31 -9.63 -26.30
C ARG A 73 32.06 -8.13 -26.18
N LYS A 74 31.31 -7.70 -25.15
CA LYS A 74 30.99 -6.29 -24.93
C LYS A 74 32.23 -5.41 -24.77
N LYS A 75 33.29 -5.92 -24.12
CA LYS A 75 34.53 -5.17 -23.96
C LYS A 75 35.31 -5.02 -25.26
N ILE A 76 35.37 -6.07 -26.08
CA ILE A 76 36.01 -6.04 -27.41
C ILE A 76 35.22 -5.09 -28.33
N ASP A 77 33.88 -5.21 -28.37
CA ASP A 77 33.02 -4.36 -29.18
C ASP A 77 33.13 -2.88 -28.78
N ASN A 78 33.12 -2.59 -27.48
CA ASN A 78 33.28 -1.23 -26.98
C ASN A 78 34.65 -0.63 -27.32
N PHE A 79 35.71 -1.45 -27.27
CA PHE A 79 37.04 -1.01 -27.65
C PHE A 79 37.07 -0.56 -29.11
N TYR A 80 36.58 -1.39 -30.04
CA TYR A 80 36.51 -1.04 -31.46
C TYR A 80 35.49 0.06 -31.79
N ALA A 81 34.44 0.24 -30.98
CA ALA A 81 33.50 1.36 -31.15
C ALA A 81 34.10 2.72 -30.72
N MET A 82 35.10 2.71 -29.83
CA MET A 82 35.80 3.90 -29.35
C MET A 82 37.10 4.18 -30.12
N ASP A 83 37.67 3.15 -30.75
CA ASP A 83 38.89 3.24 -31.53
C ASP A 83 38.61 3.89 -32.90
N THR A 84 39.16 5.08 -33.11
CA THR A 84 38.96 5.89 -34.32
C THR A 84 40.14 5.79 -35.30
N ASP A 85 41.08 4.88 -35.05
CA ASP A 85 42.27 4.71 -35.87
C ASP A 85 41.98 3.74 -37.05
N ILE A 86 41.51 4.34 -38.14
CA ILE A 86 40.91 3.72 -39.34
C ILE A 86 41.93 2.96 -40.22
N GLU A 87 43.22 3.00 -39.91
CA GLU A 87 44.26 2.54 -40.86
C GLU A 87 44.51 1.02 -40.90
N ARG A 88 43.90 0.21 -40.03
CA ARG A 88 44.14 -1.24 -40.01
C ARG A 88 42.82 -1.99 -40.00
N GLY A 89 42.31 -2.29 -41.19
CA GLY A 89 41.03 -2.98 -41.42
C GLY A 89 40.98 -4.45 -40.98
N TRP A 90 41.53 -4.79 -39.81
CA TRP A 90 41.46 -6.11 -39.18
C TRP A 90 41.01 -5.94 -37.72
N ARG A 91 39.97 -6.66 -37.31
CA ARG A 91 39.48 -6.67 -35.93
C ARG A 91 39.33 -8.08 -35.41
N ILE A 92 39.56 -8.29 -34.11
CA ILE A 92 39.19 -9.54 -33.45
C ILE A 92 37.72 -9.45 -33.04
N ALA A 93 36.90 -10.39 -33.50
CA ALA A 93 35.50 -10.50 -33.11
C ALA A 93 35.26 -11.82 -32.36
N LEU A 94 34.26 -11.82 -31.48
CA LEU A 94 33.74 -13.02 -30.82
C LEU A 94 32.27 -13.21 -31.26
N PRO A 95 32.00 -13.91 -32.38
CA PRO A 95 30.66 -14.00 -32.95
C PRO A 95 29.62 -14.56 -31.98
N SER A 96 28.35 -14.23 -32.18
CA SER A 96 27.25 -14.79 -31.39
C SER A 96 27.09 -16.28 -31.66
N GLY A 97 26.98 -17.09 -30.61
CA GLY A 97 26.79 -18.54 -30.72
C GLY A 97 28.08 -19.34 -30.94
N THR A 98 29.24 -18.69 -31.06
CA THR A 98 30.54 -19.36 -31.11
C THR A 98 31.43 -18.93 -29.96
N TYR A 99 32.20 -19.87 -29.41
CA TYR A 99 33.21 -19.62 -28.40
C TYR A 99 34.62 -19.72 -29.02
N ALA A 100 34.84 -18.93 -30.07
CA ALA A 100 36.14 -18.79 -30.74
C ALA A 100 36.33 -17.36 -31.23
N LEU A 101 37.54 -16.84 -31.07
CA LEU A 101 37.92 -15.54 -31.60
C LEU A 101 38.24 -15.66 -33.09
N ARG A 102 37.71 -14.73 -33.90
CA ARG A 102 37.92 -14.67 -35.35
C ARG A 102 38.56 -13.35 -35.74
N LEU A 103 39.44 -13.40 -36.73
CA LEU A 103 39.98 -12.19 -37.36
C LEU A 103 39.06 -11.81 -38.52
N GLU A 104 38.36 -10.68 -38.40
CA GLU A 104 37.51 -10.14 -39.45
C GLU A 104 38.24 -8.99 -40.16
N THR A 105 38.22 -8.99 -41.49
CA THR A 105 38.56 -7.80 -42.28
C THR A 105 37.35 -6.88 -42.33
N ASP A 106 37.50 -5.60 -42.02
CA ASP A 106 36.42 -4.63 -42.13
C ASP A 106 36.07 -4.40 -43.61
N PRO A 107 34.96 -4.95 -44.15
CA PRO A 107 34.57 -4.74 -45.52
C PRO A 107 33.54 -3.61 -45.50
N GLU A 108 33.99 -2.40 -45.85
CA GLU A 108 33.08 -1.29 -46.19
C GLU A 108 32.02 -0.98 -45.14
N PHE A 109 32.33 0.05 -44.34
CA PHE A 109 31.38 1.13 -44.11
C PHE A 109 30.75 1.57 -45.45
N ALA A 110 29.69 0.89 -45.89
CA ALA A 110 28.77 1.43 -46.86
C ALA A 110 28.11 2.67 -46.21
N PRO A 111 28.08 3.83 -46.87
CA PRO A 111 27.49 5.01 -46.27
C PRO A 111 26.00 4.72 -46.09
N THR A 112 25.56 4.57 -44.84
CA THR A 112 24.13 4.59 -44.55
C THR A 112 23.64 5.97 -44.98
N VAL A 113 22.93 6.01 -46.12
CA VAL A 113 22.14 7.17 -46.51
C VAL A 113 21.27 7.48 -45.32
N ARG A 114 21.60 8.54 -44.58
CA ARG A 114 20.77 9.05 -43.50
C ARG A 114 19.45 9.49 -44.13
N SER A 115 18.49 8.59 -44.12
CA SER A 115 17.09 8.91 -44.36
C SER A 115 16.70 9.98 -43.35
N ARG A 116 16.30 11.15 -43.86
CA ARG A 116 15.84 12.31 -43.09
C ARG A 116 14.48 12.08 -42.39
N TRP A 117 14.14 10.82 -42.08
CA TRP A 117 12.92 10.41 -41.37
C TRP A 117 13.19 9.85 -39.95
N GLY A 118 14.39 10.05 -39.39
CA GLY A 118 14.73 9.57 -38.03
C GLY A 118 14.19 10.40 -36.85
N MET A 119 13.77 11.65 -37.08
CA MET A 119 13.18 12.49 -36.01
C MET A 119 11.75 12.08 -35.59
N PRO A 120 10.81 11.68 -36.47
CA PRO A 120 9.50 11.21 -36.01
C PRO A 120 9.54 9.86 -35.26
N ALA A 121 10.52 8.99 -35.51
CA ALA A 121 10.63 7.70 -34.82
C ALA A 121 11.13 7.81 -33.38
N LEU A 122 12.11 8.70 -33.11
CA LEU A 122 12.59 9.00 -31.76
C LEU A 122 11.51 9.72 -30.94
N LEU A 123 10.81 10.70 -31.52
CA LEU A 123 9.65 11.34 -30.89
C LEU A 123 8.54 10.33 -30.58
N GLY A 124 8.24 9.41 -31.51
CA GLY A 124 7.28 8.34 -31.29
C GLY A 124 7.64 7.45 -30.10
N SER A 125 8.91 7.05 -29.98
CA SER A 125 9.37 6.22 -28.85
C SER A 125 9.30 6.94 -27.49
N VAL A 126 9.61 8.24 -27.45
CA VAL A 126 9.51 9.06 -26.23
C VAL A 126 8.06 9.28 -25.84
N ILE A 127 7.17 9.53 -26.80
CA ILE A 127 5.73 9.67 -26.55
C ILE A 127 5.16 8.33 -26.06
N THR A 128 5.51 7.21 -26.68
CA THR A 128 5.05 5.89 -26.24
C THR A 128 5.58 5.55 -24.85
N ALA A 129 6.84 5.85 -24.54
CA ALA A 129 7.40 5.66 -23.20
C ALA A 129 6.74 6.59 -22.17
N ALA A 130 6.45 7.84 -22.53
CA ALA A 130 5.74 8.78 -21.67
C ALA A 130 4.28 8.36 -21.45
N VAL A 131 3.60 7.86 -22.48
CA VAL A 131 2.23 7.30 -22.38
C VAL A 131 2.25 6.04 -21.54
N MET A 132 3.21 5.13 -21.74
CA MET A 132 3.36 3.93 -20.92
C MET A 132 3.69 4.27 -19.47
N ALA A 133 4.52 5.28 -19.22
CA ALA A 133 4.81 5.76 -17.87
C ALA A 133 3.59 6.44 -17.24
N LEU A 134 2.81 7.20 -18.02
CA LEU A 134 1.57 7.82 -17.57
C LEU A 134 0.51 6.76 -17.25
N VAL A 135 0.33 5.78 -18.13
CA VAL A 135 -0.57 4.62 -17.93
C VAL A 135 -0.11 3.81 -16.73
N PHE A 136 1.18 3.53 -16.60
CA PHE A 136 1.74 2.83 -15.44
C PHE A 136 1.50 3.62 -14.15
N ALA A 137 1.70 4.94 -14.16
CA ALA A 137 1.41 5.81 -13.02
C ALA A 137 -0.09 5.90 -12.69
N PHE A 138 -0.97 5.76 -13.69
CA PHE A 138 -2.42 5.73 -13.50
C PHE A 138 -2.91 4.38 -12.97
N VAL A 139 -2.31 3.28 -13.44
CA VAL A 139 -2.62 1.89 -13.03
C VAL A 139 -2.02 1.56 -11.66
N GLN A 140 -0.91 2.18 -11.28
CA GLN A 140 -0.27 2.04 -9.96
C GLN A 140 -0.94 2.88 -8.86
N ARG A 141 -1.99 3.67 -9.18
CA ARG A 141 -2.71 4.38 -8.11
C ARG A 141 -3.41 3.36 -7.20
N PRO A 142 -3.39 3.57 -5.87
CA PRO A 142 -4.21 2.82 -4.93
C PRO A 142 -5.64 2.66 -5.43
N ALA A 143 -5.99 1.46 -5.87
CA ALA A 143 -7.34 1.18 -6.34
C ALA A 143 -8.22 0.94 -5.12
N PHE A 144 -8.78 2.01 -4.58
CA PHE A 144 -9.83 1.89 -3.59
C PHE A 144 -11.11 1.33 -4.23
N PRO A 145 -11.90 0.54 -3.49
CA PRO A 145 -13.03 -0.19 -4.05
C PRO A 145 -14.15 0.73 -4.54
N ASN A 146 -14.32 1.90 -3.93
CA ASN A 146 -15.44 2.78 -4.24
C ASN A 146 -15.11 4.26 -3.96
N ALA A 147 -16.09 5.13 -4.24
CA ALA A 147 -15.95 6.57 -4.14
C ALA A 147 -15.70 7.08 -2.71
N ILE A 148 -16.11 6.36 -1.65
CA ILE A 148 -16.00 6.81 -0.25
C ILE A 148 -14.53 7.06 0.11
N TRP A 149 -13.64 6.17 -0.30
CA TRP A 149 -12.23 6.16 0.08
C TRP A 149 -11.32 7.02 -0.80
N GLN A 150 -11.87 7.60 -1.89
CA GLN A 150 -11.08 8.34 -2.88
C GLN A 150 -10.24 9.48 -2.29
N PRO A 151 -10.68 10.23 -1.27
CA PRO A 151 -9.81 11.25 -0.66
C PRO A 151 -8.53 10.70 -0.05
N LEU A 152 -8.54 9.45 0.46
CA LEU A 152 -7.32 8.81 0.92
C LEU A 152 -6.37 8.54 -0.25
N ALA A 153 -6.87 8.15 -1.43
CA ALA A 153 -6.03 7.91 -2.61
C ALA A 153 -5.25 9.15 -3.07
N HIS A 154 -5.79 10.34 -2.82
CA HIS A 154 -5.19 11.61 -3.22
C HIS A 154 -4.33 12.26 -2.14
N SER A 155 -4.25 11.66 -0.95
CA SER A 155 -3.47 12.16 0.17
C SER A 155 -2.17 11.36 0.34
N ASP A 156 -1.06 12.05 0.56
CA ASP A 156 0.23 11.44 0.88
C ASP A 156 0.39 11.16 2.39
N ARG A 157 -0.63 11.48 3.20
CA ARG A 157 -0.58 11.26 4.65
C ARG A 157 -0.72 9.77 4.98
N PRO A 158 -0.02 9.26 6.01
CA PRO A 158 -0.33 7.97 6.60
C PRO A 158 -1.75 7.95 7.16
N VAL A 159 -2.33 6.76 7.24
CA VAL A 159 -3.69 6.55 7.74
C VAL A 159 -3.65 6.06 9.18
N LEU A 160 -4.36 6.77 10.06
CA LEU A 160 -4.65 6.34 11.41
C LEU A 160 -6.00 5.62 11.40
N LEU A 161 -5.97 4.30 11.53
CA LEU A 161 -7.18 3.49 11.70
C LEU A 161 -7.53 3.47 13.19
N VAL A 162 -8.53 4.27 13.54
CA VAL A 162 -8.98 4.46 14.91
C VAL A 162 -10.12 3.50 15.22
N ILE A 163 -9.90 2.62 16.19
CA ILE A 163 -10.92 1.69 16.66
C ILE A 163 -11.58 2.25 17.91
N GLY A 164 -12.90 2.44 17.86
CA GLY A 164 -13.67 2.99 18.99
C GLY A 164 -13.74 2.04 20.17
N ASP A 165 -12.96 2.33 21.21
CA ASP A 165 -13.04 1.73 22.54
C ASP A 165 -13.90 2.59 23.46
N TYR A 166 -14.24 2.04 24.64
CA TYR A 166 -14.95 2.79 25.65
C TYR A 166 -14.42 2.51 27.05
N TYR A 167 -14.45 3.56 27.86
CA TYR A 167 -13.89 3.58 29.21
C TYR A 167 -14.83 2.97 30.25
N LEU A 168 -14.31 2.08 31.09
CA LEU A 168 -15.01 1.49 32.23
C LEU A 168 -14.26 1.86 33.52
N PHE A 169 -15.03 2.19 34.55
CA PHE A 169 -14.50 2.39 35.89
C PHE A 169 -15.05 1.34 36.85
N GLY A 170 -14.32 1.07 37.93
CA GLY A 170 -14.77 0.20 39.00
C GLY A 170 -15.62 0.96 40.00
N GLU A 171 -16.70 0.36 40.49
CA GLU A 171 -17.33 0.77 41.74
C GLU A 171 -16.94 -0.29 42.76
N ILE A 172 -15.91 -0.01 43.56
CA ILE A 172 -15.32 -0.97 44.49
C ILE A 172 -15.89 -0.73 45.88
N ASP A 173 -16.50 -1.76 46.46
CA ASP A 173 -16.91 -1.70 47.87
C ASP A 173 -15.64 -1.86 48.74
N PRO A 174 -15.30 -0.85 49.58
CA PRO A 174 -14.06 -0.86 50.35
C PRO A 174 -14.04 -1.93 51.46
N VAL A 175 -15.21 -2.45 51.85
CA VAL A 175 -15.35 -3.49 52.89
C VAL A 175 -15.44 -4.88 52.25
N ARG A 176 -16.04 -4.98 51.07
CA ARG A 176 -16.28 -6.24 50.36
C ARG A 176 -15.93 -6.13 48.87
N PRO A 177 -14.62 -6.14 48.53
CA PRO A 177 -14.16 -5.95 47.15
C PRO A 177 -14.75 -6.95 46.15
N GLU A 178 -15.18 -8.12 46.59
CA GLU A 178 -15.83 -9.14 45.77
C GLU A 178 -17.20 -8.72 45.20
N TYR A 179 -17.84 -7.70 45.77
CA TYR A 179 -19.07 -7.10 45.22
C TYR A 179 -18.78 -5.91 44.30
N GLY A 180 -17.50 -5.63 44.04
CA GLY A 180 -17.10 -4.64 43.07
C GLY A 180 -17.70 -4.94 41.70
N ARG A 181 -18.09 -3.89 40.98
CA ARG A 181 -18.65 -4.00 39.62
C ARG A 181 -17.97 -3.02 38.69
N LEU A 182 -17.87 -3.40 37.42
CA LEU A 182 -17.45 -2.47 36.38
C LEU A 182 -18.68 -1.72 35.87
N ILE A 183 -18.53 -0.41 35.71
CA ILE A 183 -19.57 0.49 35.24
C ILE A 183 -19.10 1.13 33.94
N ARG A 184 -19.96 1.03 32.92
CA ARG A 184 -19.93 1.88 31.74
C ARG A 184 -20.98 2.96 31.90
N ASP A 185 -20.53 4.21 32.01
CA ASP A 185 -21.38 5.40 32.00
C ASP A 185 -20.97 6.26 30.81
N PHE A 186 -21.91 6.58 29.92
CA PHE A 186 -21.65 7.33 28.69
C PHE A 186 -21.13 8.76 28.95
N ARG A 187 -21.37 9.31 30.14
CA ARG A 187 -20.83 10.62 30.56
C ARG A 187 -19.35 10.57 30.93
N VAL A 188 -18.80 9.36 31.14
CA VAL A 188 -17.41 9.12 31.55
C VAL A 188 -16.65 8.43 30.42
N ASN A 189 -15.82 9.20 29.70
CA ASN A 189 -15.02 8.70 28.58
C ASN A 189 -13.49 8.70 28.87
N GLY A 190 -13.12 8.81 30.14
CA GLY A 190 -11.74 8.70 30.61
C GLY A 190 -11.55 9.12 32.08
N PRO A 191 -10.32 8.99 32.62
CA PRO A 191 -10.03 9.28 34.03
C PRO A 191 -10.28 10.73 34.43
N GLU A 192 -9.99 11.68 33.53
CA GLU A 192 -10.24 13.11 33.79
C GLU A 192 -11.74 13.43 33.94
N GLY A 193 -12.58 12.82 33.09
CA GLY A 193 -14.03 12.94 33.18
C GLY A 193 -14.58 12.28 34.44
N LEU A 194 -14.00 11.15 34.85
CA LEU A 194 -14.36 10.49 36.11
C LEU A 194 -14.04 11.39 37.31
N ALA A 195 -12.81 11.94 37.35
CA ALA A 195 -12.37 12.84 38.41
C ALA A 195 -13.23 14.11 38.51
N ALA A 196 -13.66 14.66 37.36
CA ALA A 196 -14.58 15.80 37.34
C ALA A 196 -15.94 15.44 37.97
N LEU A 197 -16.50 14.28 37.63
CA LEU A 197 -17.79 13.82 38.14
C LEU A 197 -17.73 13.37 39.61
N GLN A 198 -16.59 12.89 40.09
CA GLN A 198 -16.35 12.65 41.52
C GLN A 198 -16.43 13.94 42.33
N GLN A 199 -15.96 15.06 41.78
CA GLN A 199 -16.02 16.36 42.44
C GLN A 199 -17.42 16.98 42.37
N SER A 200 -18.09 16.91 41.21
CA SER A 200 -19.40 17.55 41.02
C SER A 200 -20.58 16.72 41.52
N GLU A 201 -20.48 15.38 41.48
CA GLU A 201 -21.53 14.43 41.86
C GLU A 201 -21.00 13.35 42.85
N PRO A 202 -20.45 13.74 44.02
CA PRO A 202 -19.79 12.81 44.94
C PRO A 202 -20.72 11.71 45.47
N ALA A 203 -22.02 11.96 45.56
CA ALA A 203 -23.00 10.95 45.98
C ALA A 203 -23.10 9.77 45.01
N ARG A 204 -22.82 9.97 43.71
CA ARG A 204 -22.89 8.93 42.67
C ARG A 204 -21.54 8.29 42.38
N TYR A 205 -20.47 9.09 42.37
CA TYR A 205 -19.14 8.67 41.93
C TYR A 205 -18.11 8.57 43.06
N GLY A 206 -18.47 8.84 44.32
CA GLY A 206 -17.52 8.84 45.43
C GLY A 206 -16.76 7.53 45.65
N ASN A 207 -17.35 6.39 45.27
CA ASN A 207 -16.73 5.06 45.31
C ASN A 207 -16.26 4.57 43.93
N ALA A 208 -16.26 5.44 42.93
CA ALA A 208 -15.76 5.09 41.62
C ALA A 208 -14.22 5.12 41.62
N GLU A 209 -13.60 4.15 40.98
CA GLU A 209 -12.15 4.06 40.86
C GLU A 209 -11.75 3.85 39.41
N ASP A 210 -10.73 4.58 38.97
CA ASP A 210 -10.09 4.33 37.70
C ASP A 210 -9.30 3.02 37.79
N VAL A 211 -9.77 2.02 37.04
CA VAL A 211 -9.12 0.71 36.95
C VAL A 211 -8.25 0.57 35.69
N GLY A 212 -8.11 1.65 34.90
CA GLY A 212 -7.28 1.68 33.70
C GLY A 212 -7.79 0.77 32.56
N LEU A 213 -9.10 0.49 32.52
CA LEU A 213 -9.70 -0.43 31.57
C LEU A 213 -10.47 0.29 30.46
N ASN A 214 -10.13 -0.07 29.22
CA ASN A 214 -10.93 0.25 28.04
C ASN A 214 -11.34 -1.05 27.34
N TYR A 215 -12.58 -1.09 26.86
CA TYR A 215 -13.15 -2.25 26.20
C TYR A 215 -13.42 -1.93 24.73
N LEU A 216 -13.13 -2.91 23.87
CA LEU A 216 -13.47 -2.86 22.46
C LEU A 216 -14.75 -3.65 22.20
N PRO A 217 -15.75 -3.09 21.49
CA PRO A 217 -16.87 -3.85 20.97
C PRO A 217 -16.38 -5.02 20.10
N PHE A 218 -17.05 -6.17 20.18
CA PHE A 218 -16.68 -7.31 19.34
C PHE A 218 -16.89 -7.00 17.85
N SER A 219 -17.87 -6.14 17.52
CA SER A 219 -18.11 -5.67 16.15
C SER A 219 -16.89 -5.01 15.49
N SER A 220 -15.99 -4.41 16.27
CA SER A 220 -14.74 -3.83 15.78
C SER A 220 -13.85 -4.86 15.09
N ALA A 221 -13.88 -6.13 15.51
CA ALA A 221 -13.10 -7.19 14.88
C ALA A 221 -13.60 -7.52 13.46
N TYR A 222 -14.93 -7.54 13.25
CA TYR A 222 -15.50 -7.71 11.92
C TYR A 222 -15.12 -6.54 11.03
N ALA A 223 -15.21 -5.32 11.53
CA ALA A 223 -14.87 -4.13 10.76
C ALA A 223 -13.39 -4.09 10.37
N LEU A 224 -12.49 -4.46 11.30
CA LEU A 224 -11.05 -4.53 11.04
C LEU A 224 -10.72 -5.57 9.95
N ARG A 225 -11.41 -6.73 9.97
CA ARG A 225 -11.25 -7.79 8.97
C ARG A 225 -11.55 -7.29 7.56
N GLU A 226 -12.56 -6.44 7.40
CA GLU A 226 -12.95 -5.90 6.08
C GLU A 226 -12.05 -4.72 5.65
N LEU A 227 -11.75 -3.80 6.57
CA LEU A 227 -11.13 -2.52 6.22
C LEU A 227 -9.61 -2.56 6.17
N LEU A 228 -8.96 -3.35 7.03
CA LEU A 228 -7.49 -3.35 7.10
C LEU A 228 -6.85 -3.88 5.81
N PRO A 229 -7.30 -5.00 5.20
CA PRO A 229 -6.77 -5.48 3.93
C PRO A 229 -6.99 -4.45 2.82
N MET A 230 -8.19 -3.86 2.73
CA MET A 230 -8.53 -2.85 1.74
C MET A 230 -7.59 -1.63 1.81
N LEU A 231 -7.30 -1.11 3.02
CA LEU A 231 -6.38 0.00 3.20
C LEU A 231 -4.92 -0.40 2.87
N SER A 232 -4.52 -1.62 3.22
CA SER A 232 -3.16 -2.13 3.01
C SER A 232 -2.88 -2.44 1.53
N GLU A 233 -3.84 -3.04 0.82
CA GLU A 233 -3.76 -3.30 -0.62
C GLU A 233 -3.75 -2.01 -1.45
N ALA A 234 -4.41 -0.97 -0.94
CA ALA A 234 -4.31 0.40 -1.44
C ALA A 234 -2.94 1.06 -1.12
N GLY A 235 -1.96 0.32 -0.60
CA GLY A 235 -0.60 0.82 -0.39
C GLY A 235 -0.48 1.91 0.67
N LYS A 236 -1.46 2.04 1.58
CA LYS A 236 -1.41 3.00 2.68
C LYS A 236 -0.56 2.48 3.82
N ASP A 237 0.23 3.36 4.42
CA ASP A 237 0.84 3.13 5.72
C ASP A 237 -0.23 3.32 6.80
N VAL A 238 -0.69 2.20 7.38
CA VAL A 238 -1.81 2.17 8.32
C VAL A 238 -1.29 1.90 9.73
N THR A 239 -1.54 2.84 10.65
CA THR A 239 -1.33 2.64 12.08
C THR A 239 -2.68 2.46 12.77
N VAL A 240 -2.84 1.35 13.50
CA VAL A 240 -4.08 1.07 14.26
C VAL A 240 -3.92 1.57 15.69
N ILE A 241 -4.87 2.37 16.17
CA ILE A 241 -4.92 2.83 17.57
C ILE A 241 -6.34 2.78 18.13
N ALA A 242 -6.44 2.81 19.46
CA ALA A 242 -7.71 3.00 20.15
C ALA A 242 -8.20 4.45 20.05
N GLY A 243 -9.52 4.66 20.05
CA GLY A 243 -10.17 5.97 20.10
C GLY A 243 -9.71 6.82 21.29
N SER A 244 -9.56 6.19 22.45
CA SER A 244 -9.03 6.79 23.68
C SER A 244 -7.59 7.31 23.56
N SER A 245 -6.83 6.81 22.58
CA SER A 245 -5.43 7.19 22.33
C SER A 245 -5.27 8.30 21.28
N VAL A 246 -6.37 8.70 20.63
CA VAL A 246 -6.35 9.78 19.63
C VAL A 246 -6.06 11.11 20.33
N LYS A 247 -5.05 11.82 19.83
CA LYS A 247 -4.75 13.19 20.27
C LYS A 247 -5.09 14.18 19.15
N PRO A 248 -5.59 15.40 19.47
CA PRO A 248 -5.96 16.39 18.46
C PRO A 248 -4.84 16.76 17.49
N ASP A 249 -3.58 16.75 17.94
CA ASP A 249 -2.40 17.08 17.14
C ASP A 249 -2.12 16.06 16.03
N MET A 250 -2.54 14.80 16.19
CA MET A 250 -2.38 13.75 15.18
C MET A 250 -3.08 14.10 13.86
N LEU A 251 -4.18 14.89 13.89
CA LEU A 251 -4.89 15.34 12.69
C LEU A 251 -4.05 16.26 11.78
N ASN A 252 -2.91 16.76 12.25
CA ASN A 252 -1.99 17.53 11.41
C ASN A 252 -1.13 16.64 10.49
N TYR A 253 -0.97 15.36 10.85
CA TYR A 253 -0.01 14.46 10.22
C TYR A 253 -0.68 13.25 9.55
N PHE A 254 -1.84 12.82 10.06
CA PHE A 254 -2.54 11.63 9.60
C PHE A 254 -3.88 11.98 8.95
N ASP A 255 -4.28 11.17 7.97
CA ASP A 255 -5.70 10.98 7.66
C ASP A 255 -6.30 9.98 8.64
N VAL A 256 -7.59 10.10 8.93
CA VAL A 256 -8.24 9.30 9.97
C VAL A 256 -9.37 8.48 9.37
N VAL A 257 -9.34 7.17 9.67
CA VAL A 257 -10.46 6.27 9.45
C VAL A 257 -10.94 5.82 10.81
N TYR A 258 -12.10 6.33 11.26
CA TYR A 258 -12.75 5.88 12.48
C TYR A 258 -13.66 4.69 12.21
N VAL A 259 -13.57 3.67 13.05
CA VAL A 259 -14.37 2.46 12.99
C VAL A 259 -14.78 2.05 14.40
N GLY A 260 -16.08 2.05 14.69
CA GLY A 260 -16.56 1.68 16.04
C GLY A 260 -17.97 2.15 16.33
N LEU A 261 -18.43 1.95 17.55
CA LEU A 261 -19.72 2.49 17.99
C LEU A 261 -19.65 4.01 18.15
N LEU A 262 -20.77 4.73 18.04
CA LEU A 262 -20.80 6.17 18.27
C LEU A 262 -20.25 6.54 19.67
N SER A 263 -20.51 5.69 20.66
CA SER A 263 -20.05 5.86 22.04
C SER A 263 -18.54 5.73 22.25
N GLY A 264 -17.79 5.25 21.25
CA GLY A 264 -16.34 5.10 21.30
C GLY A 264 -15.56 6.13 20.48
N MET A 265 -16.22 7.20 20.04
CA MET A 265 -15.58 8.21 19.17
C MET A 265 -14.59 9.11 19.90
N HIS A 266 -14.70 9.23 21.23
CA HIS A 266 -13.87 10.13 22.04
C HIS A 266 -13.78 11.53 21.42
N VAL A 267 -12.57 12.07 21.25
CA VAL A 267 -12.32 13.39 20.65
C VAL A 267 -12.87 13.54 19.23
N LEU A 268 -13.03 12.45 18.47
CA LEU A 268 -13.57 12.49 17.11
C LEU A 268 -15.08 12.75 17.08
N GLU A 269 -15.80 12.55 18.19
CA GLU A 269 -17.23 12.80 18.27
C GLU A 269 -17.51 14.27 17.99
N GLU A 270 -16.91 15.17 18.76
CA GLU A 270 -17.13 16.62 18.62
C GLU A 270 -16.68 17.09 17.23
N GLN A 271 -15.53 16.63 16.74
CA GLN A 271 -15.05 16.99 15.40
C GLN A 271 -16.04 16.56 14.31
N THR A 272 -16.62 15.38 14.45
CA THR A 272 -17.56 14.82 13.48
C THR A 272 -18.93 15.46 13.59
N PHE A 273 -19.48 15.68 14.78
CA PHE A 273 -20.86 16.12 14.94
C PHE A 273 -21.05 17.64 15.05
N ARG A 274 -19.97 18.42 15.13
CA ARG A 274 -20.02 19.90 15.13
C ARG A 274 -20.67 20.47 13.87
N THR A 275 -20.34 19.95 12.69
CA THR A 275 -20.91 20.39 11.40
C THR A 275 -21.87 19.36 10.79
N SER A 276 -22.03 18.20 11.43
CA SER A 276 -22.96 17.17 11.00
C SER A 276 -24.39 17.69 11.01
N GLY A 277 -25.18 17.26 10.02
CA GLY A 277 -26.62 17.47 10.07
C GLY A 277 -27.31 16.53 11.06
N PHE A 278 -26.58 15.61 11.70
CA PHE A 278 -27.05 14.79 12.80
C PHE A 278 -26.52 15.29 14.16
N LYS A 279 -27.18 14.85 15.22
CA LYS A 279 -26.77 15.02 16.61
C LYS A 279 -26.88 13.66 17.30
N VAL A 280 -25.82 13.28 18.02
CA VAL A 280 -25.83 12.10 18.91
C VAL A 280 -26.58 12.45 20.19
N GLY A 281 -27.42 11.54 20.67
CA GLY A 281 -28.05 11.70 21.98
C GLY A 281 -27.25 11.08 23.13
N GLU A 282 -27.72 11.28 24.36
CA GLU A 282 -26.93 11.00 25.58
C GLU A 282 -26.65 9.51 25.80
N SER A 283 -27.54 8.64 25.28
CA SER A 283 -27.40 7.19 25.38
C SER A 283 -26.46 6.60 24.34
N TYR A 284 -26.08 7.38 23.32
CA TYR A 284 -25.44 6.91 22.08
C TYR A 284 -26.21 5.84 21.29
N ASP A 285 -27.41 5.48 21.74
CA ASP A 285 -28.37 4.62 21.03
C ASP A 285 -29.31 5.43 20.14
N GLU A 286 -28.96 6.69 19.86
CA GLU A 286 -29.83 7.59 19.14
C GLU A 286 -29.06 8.63 18.31
N LEU A 287 -29.46 8.75 17.05
CA LEU A 287 -29.07 9.81 16.13
C LEU A 287 -30.29 10.63 15.75
N THR A 288 -30.24 11.93 16.01
CA THR A 288 -31.31 12.87 15.63
C THR A 288 -30.89 13.67 14.42
N ASP A 289 -31.69 13.64 13.35
CA ASP A 289 -31.51 14.53 12.21
C ASP A 289 -31.93 15.95 12.60
N ARG A 290 -31.00 16.90 12.56
CA ARG A 290 -31.22 18.31 12.94
C ARG A 290 -32.21 19.02 12.02
N ARG A 291 -32.35 18.55 10.76
CA ARG A 291 -33.24 19.18 9.78
C ARG A 291 -34.70 18.79 10.01
N SER A 292 -34.98 17.49 10.12
CA SER A 292 -36.35 16.99 10.31
C SER A 292 -36.78 16.88 11.77
N GLY A 293 -35.83 16.89 12.71
CA GLY A 293 -36.07 16.58 14.12
C GLY A 293 -36.35 15.10 14.40
N ARG A 294 -36.23 14.23 13.39
CA ARG A 294 -36.46 12.79 13.56
C ARG A 294 -35.30 12.13 14.29
N ALA A 295 -35.62 11.42 15.37
CA ALA A 295 -34.70 10.52 16.05
C ALA A 295 -34.76 9.12 15.43
N TYR A 296 -33.58 8.55 15.22
CA TYR A 296 -33.34 7.15 14.88
C TYR A 296 -32.76 6.53 16.14
N ILE A 297 -33.37 5.46 16.64
CA ILE A 297 -33.05 4.89 17.96
C ILE A 297 -32.89 3.39 17.84
N SER A 298 -31.71 2.89 18.16
CA SER A 298 -31.41 1.46 18.18
C SER A 298 -32.29 0.72 19.19
N ASN A 299 -32.85 -0.40 18.76
CA ASN A 299 -33.61 -1.29 19.62
C ASN A 299 -32.83 -2.57 19.97
N GLU A 300 -31.56 -2.67 19.57
CA GLU A 300 -30.74 -3.88 19.78
C GLU A 300 -30.65 -4.23 21.27
N ALA A 301 -30.29 -3.28 22.14
CA ALA A 301 -30.10 -3.54 23.57
C ALA A 301 -31.35 -4.11 24.27
N ARG A 302 -32.56 -3.80 23.78
CA ARG A 302 -33.83 -4.27 24.35
C ARG A 302 -34.30 -5.59 23.73
N SER A 303 -33.84 -5.92 22.53
CA SER A 303 -34.35 -7.02 21.73
C SER A 303 -33.31 -8.12 21.47
N LEU A 304 -32.08 -7.96 21.96
CA LEU A 304 -30.97 -8.89 21.68
C LEU A 304 -31.27 -10.33 22.11
N THR A 305 -31.98 -10.52 23.22
CA THR A 305 -32.36 -11.86 23.72
C THR A 305 -33.73 -12.33 23.21
N SER A 306 -34.41 -11.50 22.41
CA SER A 306 -35.73 -11.77 21.86
C SER A 306 -35.62 -12.30 20.42
N PRO A 307 -36.53 -13.17 19.98
CA PRO A 307 -36.64 -13.52 18.56
C PRO A 307 -37.24 -12.40 17.72
N ALA A 308 -37.67 -11.28 18.30
CA ALA A 308 -38.19 -10.14 17.57
C ALA A 308 -37.11 -9.49 16.70
N PHE A 309 -37.51 -9.06 15.50
CA PHE A 309 -36.68 -8.16 14.70
C PHE A 309 -36.55 -6.80 15.39
N TYR A 310 -35.37 -6.20 15.26
CA TYR A 310 -35.10 -4.84 15.71
C TYR A 310 -34.38 -4.06 14.62
N GLU A 311 -34.41 -2.73 14.75
CA GLU A 311 -33.59 -1.85 13.93
C GLU A 311 -32.39 -1.35 14.74
N ASP A 312 -31.25 -1.29 14.08
CA ASP A 312 -30.06 -0.55 14.49
C ASP A 312 -29.67 0.44 13.38
N TYR A 313 -28.88 1.46 13.70
CA TYR A 313 -28.53 2.50 12.74
C TYR A 313 -27.02 2.69 12.62
N ALA A 314 -26.53 2.65 11.38
CA ALA A 314 -25.15 2.94 11.03
C ALA A 314 -25.03 4.35 10.44
N TYR A 315 -24.00 5.06 10.88
CA TYR A 315 -23.62 6.39 10.43
C TYR A 315 -22.34 6.32 9.63
N LEU A 316 -22.40 6.80 8.39
CA LEU A 316 -21.23 6.99 7.55
C LEU A 316 -20.99 8.46 7.35
N ALA A 317 -19.74 8.89 7.43
CA ALA A 317 -19.38 10.24 7.05
C ALA A 317 -18.00 10.31 6.43
N ARG A 318 -17.84 11.32 5.60
CA ARG A 318 -16.56 11.74 5.08
C ARG A 318 -16.49 13.25 5.01
N TYR A 319 -15.39 13.81 5.50
CA TYR A 319 -15.14 15.24 5.44
C TYR A 319 -13.66 15.53 5.56
N THR A 320 -13.28 16.76 5.24
CA THR A 320 -11.90 17.24 5.42
C THR A 320 -11.84 18.09 6.69
N ALA A 321 -10.96 17.74 7.60
CA ALA A 321 -10.69 18.55 8.78
C ALA A 321 -10.04 19.89 8.39
N PRO A 322 -10.10 20.93 9.25
CA PRO A 322 -9.45 22.21 9.01
C PRO A 322 -7.93 22.10 8.76
N THR A 323 -7.29 21.04 9.27
CA THR A 323 -5.87 20.71 9.06
C THR A 323 -5.57 20.16 7.65
N GLY A 324 -6.61 19.91 6.84
CA GLY A 324 -6.53 19.24 5.55
C GLY A 324 -6.58 17.71 5.62
N ALA A 325 -6.68 17.10 6.80
CA ALA A 325 -6.81 15.64 6.93
C ALA A 325 -8.15 15.16 6.39
N ALA A 326 -8.13 14.08 5.61
CA ALA A 326 -9.33 13.34 5.26
C ALA A 326 -9.79 12.53 6.48
N ILE A 327 -11.04 12.72 6.88
CA ILE A 327 -11.68 11.95 7.95
C ILE A 327 -12.81 11.14 7.34
N ILE A 328 -12.74 9.82 7.54
CA ILE A 328 -13.79 8.88 7.18
C ILE A 328 -14.28 8.23 8.47
N VAL A 329 -15.58 8.21 8.69
CA VAL A 329 -16.23 7.67 9.87
C VAL A 329 -17.15 6.54 9.43
N VAL A 330 -16.88 5.34 9.93
CA VAL A 330 -17.72 4.16 9.81
C VAL A 330 -18.19 3.80 11.21
N ALA A 331 -19.37 4.28 11.58
CA ALA A 331 -19.88 4.15 12.94
C ALA A 331 -21.30 3.57 12.98
N SER A 332 -21.72 3.13 14.15
CA SER A 332 -23.12 2.73 14.41
C SER A 332 -23.50 2.96 15.86
N GLU A 333 -24.80 2.96 16.13
CA GLU A 333 -25.32 3.00 17.50
C GLU A 333 -24.92 1.72 18.26
N ARG A 334 -25.07 0.53 17.64
CA ARG A 334 -24.72 -0.77 18.26
C ARG A 334 -24.00 -1.74 17.32
N ASP A 335 -23.65 -2.92 17.85
CA ASP A 335 -22.81 -3.92 17.18
C ASP A 335 -23.40 -4.44 15.87
N THR A 336 -24.72 -4.59 15.79
CA THR A 336 -25.36 -5.13 14.59
C THR A 336 -25.22 -4.18 13.40
N GLY A 337 -25.32 -2.88 13.63
CA GLY A 337 -25.11 -1.84 12.63
C GLY A 337 -23.68 -1.80 12.11
N LEU A 338 -22.68 -1.85 13.00
CA LEU A 338 -21.27 -1.82 12.60
C LEU A 338 -20.90 -3.06 11.77
N ARG A 339 -21.37 -4.23 12.22
CA ARG A 339 -21.15 -5.50 11.53
C ARG A 339 -21.75 -5.51 10.13
N ALA A 340 -22.96 -4.97 9.97
CA ALA A 340 -23.64 -4.90 8.68
C ALA A 340 -23.00 -3.90 7.71
N VAL A 341 -22.60 -2.72 8.19
CA VAL A 341 -22.11 -1.63 7.32
C VAL A 341 -20.65 -1.83 6.88
N SER A 342 -19.83 -2.50 7.68
CA SER A 342 -18.41 -2.70 7.39
C SER A 342 -18.13 -3.36 6.03
N PRO A 343 -18.74 -4.50 5.68
CA PRO A 343 -18.55 -5.11 4.35
C PRO A 343 -19.15 -4.26 3.22
N VAL A 344 -20.22 -3.49 3.51
CA VAL A 344 -20.84 -2.59 2.51
C VAL A 344 -19.86 -1.51 2.07
N VAL A 345 -19.18 -0.86 3.02
CA VAL A 345 -18.23 0.20 2.68
C VAL A 345 -16.91 -0.33 2.12
N ALA A 346 -16.54 -1.57 2.44
CA ALA A 346 -15.36 -2.24 1.88
C ALA A 346 -15.61 -2.81 0.46
N GLY A 347 -16.87 -3.06 0.10
CA GLY A 347 -17.26 -3.59 -1.20
C GLY A 347 -17.09 -2.59 -2.35
N ALA A 348 -16.94 -3.11 -3.57
CA ALA A 348 -16.88 -2.28 -4.78
C ALA A 348 -18.24 -1.65 -5.12
N ASP A 349 -19.32 -2.42 -4.93
CA ASP A 349 -20.68 -1.99 -5.21
C ASP A 349 -21.30 -1.34 -3.98
N LEU A 350 -21.55 -0.03 -4.07
CA LEU A 350 -22.27 0.71 -3.03
C LEU A 350 -23.79 0.66 -3.28
N PRO A 351 -24.61 0.61 -2.22
CA PRO A 351 -26.06 0.75 -2.35
C PRO A 351 -26.47 2.07 -3.03
N ASP A 352 -27.66 2.07 -3.63
CA ASP A 352 -28.25 3.26 -4.25
C ASP A 352 -28.24 4.46 -3.28
N GLY A 353 -27.91 5.64 -3.80
CA GLY A 353 -27.67 6.86 -3.03
C GLY A 353 -26.25 6.99 -2.48
N LEU A 354 -25.63 5.91 -2.00
CA LEU A 354 -24.21 5.94 -1.60
C LEU A 354 -23.29 5.93 -2.81
N ALA A 355 -23.68 5.25 -3.90
CA ALA A 355 -22.95 5.28 -5.16
C ALA A 355 -22.88 6.69 -5.79
N ASP A 356 -23.87 7.55 -5.49
CA ASP A 356 -23.97 8.91 -6.04
C ASP A 356 -23.08 9.93 -5.31
N VAL A 357 -22.36 9.52 -4.24
CA VAL A 357 -21.50 10.44 -3.49
C VAL A 357 -20.32 10.89 -4.36
N SER A 358 -20.15 12.20 -4.50
CA SER A 358 -19.03 12.79 -5.25
C SER A 358 -17.69 12.32 -4.67
N PRO A 359 -16.73 11.81 -5.45
CA PRO A 359 -15.40 11.38 -4.95
C PRO A 359 -14.63 12.43 -4.15
N GLN A 360 -14.88 13.73 -4.41
CA GLN A 360 -14.21 14.85 -3.75
C GLN A 360 -15.08 15.56 -2.69
N GLY A 361 -16.35 15.19 -2.57
CA GLY A 361 -17.30 15.90 -1.70
C GLY A 361 -17.28 15.41 -0.25
N SER A 362 -17.61 16.29 0.69
CA SER A 362 -17.97 15.85 2.05
C SER A 362 -19.41 15.33 2.05
N PHE A 363 -19.66 14.19 2.71
CA PHE A 363 -20.99 13.60 2.78
C PHE A 363 -21.23 12.94 4.13
N GLU A 364 -22.50 12.76 4.46
CA GLU A 364 -22.96 11.94 5.56
C GLU A 364 -24.13 11.08 5.09
N ALA A 365 -24.21 9.88 5.64
CA ALA A 365 -25.27 8.95 5.36
C ALA A 365 -25.72 8.21 6.63
N LEU A 366 -26.98 7.82 6.62
CA LEU A 366 -27.60 6.99 7.65
C LEU A 366 -28.17 5.74 6.99
N ILE A 367 -27.84 4.59 7.55
CA ILE A 367 -28.27 3.28 7.07
C ILE A 367 -29.02 2.60 8.21
N ALA A 368 -30.24 2.14 7.93
CA ALA A 368 -30.97 1.28 8.86
C ALA A 368 -30.59 -0.17 8.61
N VAL A 369 -30.36 -0.91 9.69
CA VAL A 369 -29.98 -2.32 9.70
C VAL A 369 -31.04 -3.10 10.45
N THR A 370 -31.59 -4.12 9.82
CA THR A 370 -32.51 -5.05 10.48
C THR A 370 -31.70 -6.15 11.14
N GLY A 371 -31.86 -6.29 12.46
CA GLY A 371 -31.20 -7.30 13.26
C GLY A 371 -32.15 -8.29 13.92
N GLN A 372 -31.61 -9.44 14.32
CA GLN A 372 -32.28 -10.43 15.15
C GLN A 372 -31.23 -11.20 15.96
N GLN A 373 -31.35 -11.24 17.28
CA GLN A 373 -30.44 -12.00 18.17
C GLN A 373 -28.95 -11.78 17.88
N GLY A 374 -28.55 -10.52 17.67
CA GLY A 374 -27.18 -10.13 17.34
C GLY A 374 -26.72 -10.48 15.92
N ALA A 375 -27.58 -11.05 15.06
CA ALA A 375 -27.34 -11.25 13.64
C ALA A 375 -27.88 -10.07 12.83
N ASP A 376 -27.24 -9.78 11.69
CA ASP A 376 -27.63 -8.73 10.74
C ASP A 376 -28.28 -9.43 9.55
N LEU A 377 -29.44 -8.94 9.14
CA LEU A 377 -30.28 -9.64 8.17
C LEU A 377 -30.40 -8.86 6.87
N SER A 378 -30.52 -7.53 6.97
CA SER A 378 -30.63 -6.64 5.82
C SER A 378 -30.27 -5.22 6.21
N HIS A 379 -29.97 -4.39 5.21
CA HIS A 379 -29.70 -2.98 5.38
C HIS A 379 -30.42 -2.16 4.31
N ARG A 380 -30.71 -0.90 4.62
CA ARG A 380 -31.28 0.08 3.68
C ARG A 380 -30.70 1.47 3.94
N THR A 381 -30.31 2.15 2.87
CA THR A 381 -29.90 3.55 2.95
C THR A 381 -31.12 4.43 3.22
N LEU A 382 -31.10 5.20 4.31
CA LEU A 382 -32.19 6.10 4.68
C LEU A 382 -31.93 7.53 4.22
N ILE A 383 -30.71 8.02 4.47
CA ILE A 383 -30.31 9.40 4.17
C ILE A 383 -28.93 9.34 3.55
N VAL A 384 -28.73 10.07 2.45
CA VAL A 384 -27.42 10.46 1.94
C VAL A 384 -27.49 11.93 1.57
N ARG A 385 -26.54 12.73 2.04
CA ARG A 385 -26.47 14.15 1.67
C ARG A 385 -25.05 14.69 1.77
N ALA A 386 -24.82 15.78 1.05
CA ALA A 386 -23.63 16.59 1.23
C ALA A 386 -23.60 17.15 2.66
N ARG A 387 -22.41 17.18 3.25
CA ARG A 387 -22.21 17.83 4.55
C ARG A 387 -22.12 19.36 4.37
N PRO A 388 -22.66 20.14 5.33
CA PRO A 388 -22.58 21.59 5.32
C PRO A 388 -21.15 22.15 5.37
#